data_AF-A0A9Q2S0G9-F1
#
_entry.id   AF-A0A9Q2S0G9-F1
#
_cell.length_a   1.000
_cell.length_b   1.000
_cell.length_c   1.000
_cell.angle_alpha   90.00
_cell.angle_beta   90.00
_cell.angle_gamma   90.00
#
_symmetry.space_group_name_H-M   'P 1'
#
loop_
_entity.id
_entity.type
_entity.pdbx_description
1 polymer ?
#
loop_
_entity_poly.entity_id
_entity_poly.type
_entity_poly.pdbx_seq_one_letter_code
_entity_poly.pdbx_strand_id
1 'polypeptide(L)'
;MDVEKVDEGEIQSWTPDEVAGAFFRGEIVLIDVRTPQEYVFEHIAGALLLPMPYFKAQYLPLQADKQLVLYCGEGLRSEHCAKVMLSGGSGVAAQLAGGFKAWREADKPYVGTNTMIGTPQRMGGKVADQLDLPPPLMERVE
;
A
#
# COMPACT_ATOMS: atom_id res chain seq x y z
N MET A 1 -5.64 11.79 10.63
CA MET A 1 -6.25 11.86 9.29
C MET A 1 -6.55 13.31 8.94
N ASP A 2 -5.94 13.81 7.86
CA ASP A 2 -6.26 15.13 7.28
C ASP A 2 -7.18 14.93 6.07
N VAL A 3 -8.14 15.83 5.86
CA VAL A 3 -9.08 15.75 4.73
C VAL A 3 -8.97 17.01 3.88
N GLU A 4 -8.65 16.82 2.61
CA GLU A 4 -8.68 17.87 1.60
C GLU A 4 -9.93 17.72 0.73
N LYS A 5 -10.67 18.81 0.55
CA LYS A 5 -11.84 18.85 -0.34
C LYS A 5 -11.39 19.32 -1.72
N VAL A 6 -11.73 18.56 -2.74
CA VAL A 6 -11.56 18.91 -4.15
C VAL A 6 -12.94 18.98 -4.82
N ASP A 7 -13.03 19.62 -5.98
CA ASP A 7 -14.32 19.83 -6.67
C ASP A 7 -15.06 18.51 -6.94
N GLU A 8 -14.32 17.42 -7.12
CA GLU A 8 -14.82 16.08 -7.43
C GLU A 8 -15.02 15.16 -6.21
N GLY A 9 -14.71 15.59 -4.98
CA GLY A 9 -14.89 14.78 -3.76
C GLY A 9 -13.91 15.10 -2.63
N GLU A 10 -13.65 14.11 -1.77
CA GLU A 10 -12.74 14.26 -0.62
C GLU A 10 -11.53 13.33 -0.77
N ILE A 11 -10.33 13.90 -0.59
CA ILE A 11 -9.07 13.16 -0.48
C ILE A 11 -8.68 13.10 0.99
N GLN A 12 -8.56 11.89 1.49
CA GLN A 12 -8.19 11.61 2.86
C GLN A 12 -6.72 11.23 2.94
N SER A 13 -5.95 11.92 3.77
CA SER A 13 -4.55 11.63 4.03
C SER A 13 -4.42 10.92 5.38
N TRP A 14 -4.08 9.63 5.33
CA TRP A 14 -4.00 8.75 6.51
C TRP A 14 -2.55 8.57 6.93
N THR A 15 -2.30 8.60 8.23
CA THR A 15 -0.97 8.32 8.80
C THR A 15 -0.60 6.84 8.63
N PRO A 16 0.70 6.48 8.70
CA PRO A 16 1.12 5.09 8.70
C PRO A 16 0.43 4.22 9.77
N ASP A 17 0.15 4.78 10.95
CA ASP A 17 -0.55 4.09 12.03
C ASP A 17 -2.01 3.79 11.70
N GLU A 18 -2.73 4.76 11.15
CA GLU A 18 -4.12 4.60 10.72
C GLU A 18 -4.23 3.55 9.61
N VAL A 19 -3.36 3.65 8.59
CA VAL A 19 -3.29 2.69 7.48
C VAL A 19 -2.96 1.30 7.99
N ALA A 20 -1.93 1.15 8.83
CA ALA A 20 -1.54 -0.16 9.37
C ALA A 20 -2.67 -0.79 10.19
N GLY A 21 -3.31 -0.01 11.07
CA GLY A 21 -4.42 -0.49 11.88
C GLY A 21 -5.59 -1.01 11.03
N ALA A 22 -6.04 -0.23 10.05
CA ALA A 22 -7.14 -0.63 9.18
C ALA A 22 -6.77 -1.78 8.24
N PHE A 23 -5.52 -1.81 7.76
CA PHE A 23 -5.02 -2.87 6.88
C PHE A 23 -4.97 -4.22 7.60
N PHE A 24 -4.46 -4.28 8.84
CA PHE A 24 -4.39 -5.53 9.60
C PHE A 24 -5.75 -6.02 10.09
N ARG A 25 -6.75 -5.14 10.20
CA ARG A 25 -8.15 -5.53 10.44
C ARG A 25 -8.88 -5.96 9.17
N GLY A 26 -8.26 -5.82 7.99
CA GLY A 26 -8.86 -6.18 6.70
C GLY A 26 -9.92 -5.20 6.22
N GLU A 27 -9.93 -3.96 6.72
CA GLU A 27 -10.92 -2.92 6.40
C GLU A 27 -10.58 -2.13 5.14
N ILE A 28 -9.33 -2.23 4.66
CA ILE A 28 -8.86 -1.49 3.49
C ILE A 28 -8.12 -2.38 2.50
N VAL A 29 -8.03 -1.89 1.26
CA VAL A 29 -7.16 -2.43 0.23
C VAL A 29 -6.09 -1.39 -0.10
N LEU A 30 -4.82 -1.79 0.01
CA LEU A 30 -3.68 -0.93 -0.31
C LEU A 30 -3.27 -1.08 -1.78
N ILE A 31 -3.16 0.05 -2.47
CA ILE A 31 -2.73 0.12 -3.86
C ILE A 31 -1.42 0.89 -3.95
N ASP A 32 -0.36 0.23 -4.40
CA ASP A 32 0.91 0.85 -4.72
C ASP A 32 0.87 1.40 -6.15
N VAL A 33 1.04 2.71 -6.31
CA VAL A 33 1.09 3.36 -7.62
C VAL A 33 2.51 3.66 -8.11
N ARG A 34 3.53 3.13 -7.41
CA ARG A 34 4.94 3.22 -7.82
C ARG A 34 5.22 2.38 -9.07
N THR A 35 6.46 2.46 -9.53
CA THR A 35 6.96 1.61 -10.62
C THR A 35 7.07 0.14 -10.20
N PRO A 36 7.01 -0.82 -11.14
CA PRO A 36 7.26 -2.22 -10.85
C PRO A 36 8.63 -2.47 -10.20
N GLN A 37 9.65 -1.70 -10.58
CA GLN A 37 11.00 -1.80 -10.02
C GLN A 37 11.03 -1.41 -8.54
N GLU A 38 10.37 -0.30 -8.17
CA GLU A 38 10.21 0.10 -6.77
C GLU A 38 9.47 -0.99 -5.97
N TYR A 39 8.37 -1.51 -6.50
CA TYR A 39 7.55 -2.53 -5.83
C TYR A 39 8.30 -3.86 -5.64
N VAL A 40 8.98 -4.36 -6.67
CA VAL A 40 9.77 -5.59 -6.60
C VAL A 40 10.93 -5.45 -5.62
N PHE A 41 11.55 -4.27 -5.54
CA PHE A 41 12.64 -4.03 -4.60
C PHE A 41 12.13 -4.03 -3.15
N GLU A 42 11.06 -3.28 -2.86
CA GLU A 42 10.42 -3.25 -1.55
C GLU A 42 8.98 -2.71 -1.63
N HIS A 43 8.05 -3.31 -0.90
CA HIS A 43 6.65 -2.86 -0.84
C HIS A 43 5.96 -3.32 0.45
N ILE A 44 4.82 -2.71 0.77
CA ILE A 44 3.98 -3.15 1.88
C ILE A 44 3.37 -4.52 1.52
N ALA A 45 3.69 -5.56 2.29
CA ALA A 45 3.24 -6.91 2.01
C ALA A 45 1.70 -6.97 1.92
N GLY A 46 1.18 -7.55 0.83
CA GLY A 46 -0.26 -7.62 0.55
C GLY A 46 -0.84 -6.40 -0.19
N ALA A 47 -0.06 -5.35 -0.42
CA ALA A 47 -0.47 -4.27 -1.32
C ALA A 47 -0.51 -4.74 -2.79
N LEU A 48 -1.49 -4.25 -3.55
CA LEU A 48 -1.63 -4.50 -4.98
C LEU A 48 -0.90 -3.43 -5.78
N LEU A 49 -0.17 -3.82 -6.82
CA LEU A 49 0.51 -2.89 -7.71
C LEU A 49 -0.42 -2.41 -8.83
N LEU A 50 -0.62 -1.10 -8.94
CA LEU A 50 -1.26 -0.43 -10.09
C LEU A 50 -0.48 0.84 -10.44
N PRO A 51 0.57 0.73 -11.28
CA PRO A 51 1.49 1.85 -11.50
C PRO A 51 0.78 3.06 -12.10
N MET A 52 1.12 4.27 -11.64
CA MET A 52 0.50 5.52 -12.06
C MET A 52 0.32 5.68 -13.59
N PRO A 53 1.31 5.33 -14.46
CA PRO A 53 1.13 5.44 -15.92
C PRO A 53 -0.01 4.60 -16.51
N TYR A 54 -0.42 3.55 -15.81
CA TYR A 54 -1.49 2.63 -16.21
C TYR A 54 -2.75 2.79 -15.35
N PHE A 55 -2.76 3.76 -14.44
CA PHE A 55 -3.83 3.94 -13.46
C PHE A 55 -5.11 4.41 -14.15
N LYS A 56 -6.17 3.61 -14.00
CA LYS A 56 -7.53 3.98 -14.41
C LYS A 56 -8.48 3.53 -13.31
N ALA A 57 -9.47 4.37 -12.98
CA ALA A 57 -10.42 4.08 -11.91
C ALA A 57 -11.13 2.72 -12.08
N GLN A 58 -11.43 2.33 -13.33
CA GLN A 58 -12.04 1.05 -13.68
C GLN A 58 -11.20 -0.20 -13.38
N TYR A 59 -9.89 -0.06 -13.14
CA TYR A 59 -9.00 -1.18 -12.77
C TYR A 59 -8.88 -1.33 -11.25
N LEU A 60 -9.47 -0.43 -10.49
CA LEU A 60 -9.44 -0.53 -9.04
C LEU A 60 -10.28 -1.71 -8.55
N PRO A 61 -9.76 -2.51 -7.61
CA PRO A 61 -10.49 -3.63 -7.04
C PRO A 61 -11.52 -3.11 -6.03
N LEU A 62 -12.62 -2.55 -6.53
CA LEU A 62 -13.69 -2.04 -5.70
C LEU A 62 -14.34 -3.21 -4.93
N GLN A 63 -14.20 -3.17 -3.61
CA GLN A 63 -14.86 -4.07 -2.67
C GLN A 63 -15.85 -3.23 -1.87
N ALA A 64 -17.13 -3.62 -1.86
CA ALA A 64 -18.20 -2.80 -1.28
C ALA A 64 -18.01 -2.48 0.21
N ASP A 65 -17.23 -3.31 0.89
CA ASP A 65 -16.93 -3.30 2.32
C ASP A 65 -15.54 -2.77 2.67
N LYS A 66 -14.70 -2.44 1.67
CA LYS A 66 -13.33 -1.97 1.92
C LYS A 66 -12.99 -0.69 1.23
N GLN A 67 -12.36 0.21 1.98
CA GLN A 67 -11.87 1.47 1.45
C GLN A 67 -10.54 1.26 0.72
N LEU A 68 -10.38 1.91 -0.42
CA LEU A 68 -9.11 1.93 -1.16
C LEU A 68 -8.18 3.00 -0.58
N VAL A 69 -6.94 2.62 -0.29
CA VAL A 69 -5.89 3.53 0.14
C VAL A 69 -4.72 3.43 -0.85
N LEU A 70 -4.41 4.54 -1.51
CA LEU A 70 -3.31 4.63 -2.46
C LEU A 70 -2.01 5.03 -1.77
N TYR A 71 -0.88 4.52 -2.21
CA TYR A 71 0.42 5.05 -1.79
C TYR A 71 1.42 5.06 -2.93
N CYS A 72 2.39 5.96 -2.81
CA CYS A 72 3.56 5.97 -3.65
C CYS A 72 4.83 6.09 -2.80
N GLY A 73 5.95 6.57 -3.37
CA GLY A 73 7.17 6.80 -2.58
C GLY A 73 7.00 7.81 -1.45
N GLU A 74 6.40 8.97 -1.74
CA GLU A 74 6.36 10.14 -0.82
C GLU A 74 4.99 10.83 -0.72
N GLY A 75 3.94 10.32 -1.37
CA GLY A 75 2.57 10.87 -1.34
C GLY A 75 2.13 11.60 -2.62
N LEU A 76 3.03 12.21 -3.38
CA LEU A 76 2.66 13.06 -4.54
C LEU A 76 1.96 12.30 -5.69
N ARG A 77 2.47 11.12 -6.07
CA ARG A 77 1.87 10.31 -7.15
C ARG A 77 0.53 9.72 -6.72
N SER A 78 0.41 9.29 -5.45
CA SER A 78 -0.84 8.74 -4.91
C SER A 78 -1.93 9.79 -4.80
N GLU A 79 -1.60 11.03 -4.44
CA GLU A 79 -2.55 12.15 -4.46
C GLU A 79 -3.06 12.43 -5.88
N HIS A 80 -2.19 12.39 -6.89
CA HIS A 80 -2.61 12.53 -8.29
C HIS A 80 -3.55 11.39 -8.72
N CYS A 81 -3.23 10.14 -8.39
CA CYS A 81 -4.10 8.99 -8.65
C CYS A 81 -5.43 9.09 -7.89
N ALA A 82 -5.45 9.64 -6.68
CA ALA A 82 -6.66 9.88 -5.91
C ALA A 82 -7.61 10.85 -6.64
N LYS A 83 -7.08 11.92 -7.23
CA LYS A 83 -7.84 12.85 -8.08
C LYS A 83 -8.47 12.13 -9.29
N VAL A 84 -7.68 11.30 -9.99
CA VAL A 84 -8.19 10.48 -11.11
C VAL A 84 -9.29 9.51 -10.66
N MET A 85 -9.16 8.94 -9.45
CA MET A 85 -10.13 8.04 -8.86
C MET A 85 -11.46 8.74 -8.54
N LEU A 86 -11.40 9.97 -8.00
CA LEU A 86 -12.57 10.81 -7.74
C LEU A 86 -13.29 11.19 -9.03
N SER A 87 -12.55 11.64 -10.06
CA SER A 87 -13.13 11.93 -11.39
C SER A 87 -13.77 10.72 -12.05
N GLY A 88 -13.35 9.50 -11.68
CA GLY A 88 -13.95 8.24 -12.12
C GLY A 88 -15.24 7.85 -11.39
N GLY A 89 -15.75 8.69 -10.49
CA GLY A 89 -17.00 8.47 -9.74
C GLY A 89 -16.82 7.78 -8.38
N SER A 90 -15.58 7.63 -7.88
CA SER A 90 -15.37 7.16 -6.51
C SER A 90 -15.60 8.35 -5.57
N GLY A 91 -16.59 8.31 -4.68
CA GLY A 91 -16.94 9.49 -3.87
C GLY A 91 -15.90 9.89 -2.80
N VAL A 92 -14.98 8.98 -2.44
CA VAL A 92 -13.93 9.21 -1.43
C VAL A 92 -12.65 8.50 -1.89
N ALA A 93 -11.52 9.21 -1.86
CA ALA A 93 -10.20 8.65 -2.10
C ALA A 93 -9.32 8.80 -0.87
N ALA A 94 -8.63 7.74 -0.46
CA ALA A 94 -7.65 7.82 0.61
C ALA A 94 -6.23 7.57 0.09
N GLN A 95 -5.26 8.21 0.72
CA GLN A 95 -3.84 7.96 0.50
C GLN A 95 -3.06 7.81 1.81
N LEU A 96 -1.94 7.10 1.74
CA LEU A 96 -0.94 7.06 2.80
C LEU A 96 -0.10 8.35 2.78
N ALA A 97 -0.26 9.18 3.81
CA ALA A 97 0.51 10.39 4.01
C ALA A 97 2.01 10.09 4.07
N GLY A 98 2.81 10.82 3.27
CA GLY A 98 4.26 10.60 3.17
C GLY A 98 4.68 9.30 2.48
N GLY A 99 3.73 8.53 1.95
CA GLY A 99 3.96 7.33 1.17
C GLY A 99 4.76 6.23 1.87
N PHE A 100 5.42 5.41 1.07
CA PHE A 100 6.25 4.30 1.54
C PHE A 100 7.43 4.76 2.40
N LYS A 101 7.95 5.97 2.17
CA LYS A 101 8.97 6.56 3.04
C LYS A 101 8.48 6.70 4.47
N ALA A 102 7.31 7.32 4.67
CA ALA A 102 6.72 7.47 6.00
C ALA A 102 6.36 6.12 6.64
N TRP A 103 5.95 5.13 5.85
CA TRP A 103 5.74 3.75 6.33
C TRP A 103 7.00 3.17 6.99
N ARG A 104 8.16 3.33 6.34
CA ARG A 104 9.45 2.87 6.87
C ARG A 104 9.89 3.66 8.10
N GLU A 105 9.74 4.98 8.06
CA GLU A 105 10.11 5.85 9.19
C GLU A 105 9.26 5.56 10.43
N ALA A 106 8.01 5.14 10.25
CA ALA A 106 7.12 4.68 11.31
C ALA A 106 7.37 3.22 11.76
N ASP A 107 8.47 2.61 11.31
CA ASP A 107 8.87 1.22 11.59
C ASP A 107 7.72 0.22 11.40
N LYS A 108 7.00 0.35 10.28
CA LYS A 108 5.94 -0.60 9.91
C LYS A 108 6.50 -1.75 9.09
N PRO A 109 5.91 -2.97 9.17
CA PRO A 109 6.42 -4.12 8.45
C PRO A 109 6.17 -3.98 6.94
N TYR A 110 7.14 -4.43 6.15
CA TYR A 110 7.10 -4.48 4.70
C TYR A 110 7.92 -5.67 4.19
N VAL A 111 7.87 -5.95 2.89
CA VAL A 111 8.70 -6.97 2.26
C VAL A 111 9.71 -6.29 1.34
N GLY A 112 10.97 -6.72 1.42
CA GLY A 112 12.05 -6.34 0.51
C GLY A 112 12.59 -7.57 -0.22
N THR A 113 13.35 -7.35 -1.29
CA THR A 113 14.04 -8.42 -2.00
C THR A 113 15.51 -8.48 -1.59
N ASN A 114 15.98 -9.66 -1.16
CA ASN A 114 17.40 -9.89 -0.98
C ASN A 114 18.11 -9.81 -2.33
N THR A 115 18.99 -8.83 -2.50
CA THR A 115 19.65 -8.56 -3.79
C THR A 115 20.67 -9.65 -4.20
N MET A 116 21.12 -10.50 -3.26
CA MET A 116 22.08 -11.56 -3.54
C MET A 116 21.43 -12.82 -4.14
N ILE A 117 20.21 -13.15 -3.71
CA ILE A 117 19.55 -14.42 -4.03
C ILE A 117 18.10 -14.28 -4.51
N GLY A 118 17.58 -13.05 -4.60
CA GLY A 118 16.23 -12.76 -5.11
C GLY A 118 15.08 -13.20 -4.19
N THR A 119 15.36 -13.70 -2.99
CA THR A 119 14.33 -14.16 -2.04
C THR A 119 13.64 -12.98 -1.36
N PRO A 120 12.32 -13.03 -1.13
CA PRO A 120 11.63 -12.03 -0.32
C PRO A 120 12.10 -12.10 1.14
N GLN A 121 12.21 -10.94 1.78
CA GLN A 121 12.59 -10.77 3.18
C GLN A 121 11.64 -9.81 3.88
N ARG A 122 11.22 -10.16 5.09
CA ARG A 122 10.46 -9.25 5.93
C ARG A 122 11.40 -8.17 6.47
N MET A 123 10.97 -6.92 6.38
CA MET A 123 11.72 -5.74 6.78
C MET A 123 10.82 -4.86 7.64
N GLY A 124 11.41 -4.10 8.57
CA GLY A 124 10.67 -3.20 9.47
C GLY A 124 9.69 -3.90 10.41
N GLY A 125 9.12 -3.11 11.32
CA GLY A 125 8.37 -3.62 12.46
C GLY A 125 9.34 -4.11 13.52
N LYS A 126 9.14 -3.70 14.78
CA LYS A 126 9.78 -4.34 15.93
C LYS A 126 9.82 -5.84 15.70
N VAL A 127 11.02 -6.40 15.72
CA VAL A 127 11.29 -7.85 15.66
C VAL A 127 10.71 -8.46 16.94
N ALA A 128 9.39 -8.51 17.01
CA ALA A 128 8.61 -9.14 18.04
C ALA A 128 7.89 -10.27 17.34
N ASP A 129 8.53 -11.42 17.48
CA ASP A 129 8.03 -12.75 17.25
C ASP A 129 7.78 -13.18 15.81
N GLN A 130 8.44 -14.29 15.50
CA GLN A 130 7.95 -15.37 14.66
C GLN A 130 6.41 -15.37 14.57
N LEU A 131 5.86 -14.62 13.62
CA LEU A 131 4.53 -14.89 13.11
C LEU A 131 4.74 -15.76 11.89
N ASP A 132 4.54 -17.07 12.09
CA ASP A 132 4.57 -18.18 11.13
C ASP A 132 4.42 -17.75 9.67
N LEU A 133 5.51 -17.29 9.05
CA LEU A 133 5.64 -17.51 7.61
C LEU A 133 5.72 -19.02 7.49
N PRO A 134 4.82 -19.65 6.74
CA PRO A 134 4.95 -21.07 6.51
C PRO A 134 6.35 -21.35 5.97
N PRO A 135 7.02 -22.42 6.43
CA PRO A 135 8.35 -22.74 5.97
C PRO A 135 8.36 -22.77 4.43
N PRO A 136 9.47 -22.35 3.81
CA PRO A 136 9.59 -22.29 2.35
C PRO A 136 9.09 -23.61 1.74
N LEU A 137 8.42 -23.54 0.59
CA LEU A 137 7.75 -24.70 -0.03
C LEU A 137 8.63 -25.95 -0.19
N MET A 138 9.96 -25.78 -0.20
CA MET A 138 10.92 -26.89 -0.22
C MET A 138 10.92 -27.75 1.05
N GLU A 139 10.48 -27.23 2.19
CA GLU A 139 10.43 -27.93 3.49
C GLU A 139 9.06 -28.59 3.77
N ARG A 140 8.15 -28.60 2.78
CA ARG A 140 6.79 -29.19 2.91
C ARG A 140 6.63 -30.52 2.19
N VAL A 141 7.74 -31.17 1.87
CA VAL A 141 7.77 -32.49 1.22
C VAL A 141 8.38 -33.49 2.20
N GLU A 142 7.56 -33.96 3.13
CA GLU A 142 7.70 -35.27 3.78
C GLU A 142 6.37 -36.03 3.66
#